data_AF-A0A359MT76-F1
#
_entry.id   AF-A0A359MT76-F1
#
_cell.length_a   1.000
_cell.length_b   1.000
_cell.length_c   1.000
_cell.angle_alpha   90.00
_cell.angle_beta   90.00
_cell.angle_gamma   90.00
#
_symmetry.space_group_name_H-M   'P 1'
#
loop_
_entity.id
_entity.type
_entity.pdbx_description
1 polymer ?
#
loop_
_entity_poly.entity_id
_entity_poly.type
_entity_poly.pdbx_seq_one_letter_code
_entity_poly.pdbx_strand_id
1 'polypeptide(L)'
;AITGEKERGTLSSMLVAPIKRSEIVFGKLLSLAILSSISAAVYTISIVVAMPLLMNGATDGALDQINLAFTPLEILQLLIIMILVVYLYVALVAMVAVVAKTSKEASTYVMPIYIVVMLGSIMTYMGSGQSKLEYFLIPIYNSAVCMQNVLMGELTFAQFGLTIGTTALVAALVTGLITKAFNSEKIMFNA
;
A
#
# COMPACT_ATOMS: atom_id res chain seq x y z
N ALA A 1 9.56 9.44 10.21
CA ALA A 1 9.18 9.53 11.65
C ALA A 1 9.96 8.51 12.50
N ILE A 2 9.77 7.20 12.31
CA ILE A 2 10.39 6.14 13.13
C ILE A 2 11.93 6.24 13.13
N THR A 3 12.56 6.40 11.97
CA THR A 3 14.02 6.52 11.86
C THR A 3 14.57 7.87 12.34
N GLY A 4 13.79 8.96 12.23
CA GLY A 4 14.20 10.28 12.71
C GLY A 4 14.21 10.40 14.24
N GLU A 5 13.32 9.69 14.93
CA GLU A 5 13.38 9.54 16.40
C GLU A 5 14.56 8.67 16.84
N LYS A 6 14.94 7.70 16.01
CA LYS A 6 16.12 6.84 16.22
C LYS A 6 17.43 7.62 16.09
N GLU A 7 17.56 8.43 15.04
CA GLU A 7 18.74 9.30 14.82
C GLU A 7 18.90 10.38 15.91
N ARG A 8 17.80 10.86 16.49
CA ARG A 8 17.81 11.86 17.58
C ARG A 8 18.08 11.26 18.96
N GLY A 9 18.24 9.93 19.08
CA GLY A 9 18.48 9.26 20.36
C GLY A 9 17.31 9.35 21.36
N THR A 10 16.13 9.83 20.94
CA THR A 10 14.99 9.98 21.85
C THR A 10 14.26 8.65 22.10
N LEU A 11 14.50 7.64 21.25
CA LEU A 11 14.00 6.27 21.47
C LEU A 11 14.55 5.62 22.75
N SER A 12 15.82 5.86 23.09
CA SER A 12 16.42 5.32 24.32
C SER A 12 15.90 6.01 25.58
N SER A 13 15.57 7.30 25.50
CA SER A 13 14.90 8.04 26.58
C SER A 13 13.44 7.60 26.76
N MET A 14 12.74 7.28 25.66
CA MET A 14 11.37 6.74 25.69
C MET A 14 11.27 5.33 26.30
N LEU A 15 12.39 4.57 26.34
CA LEU A 15 12.47 3.25 26.99
C LEU A 15 12.57 3.32 28.52
N VAL A 16 12.91 4.48 29.07
CA VAL A 16 13.03 4.72 30.53
C VAL A 16 11.70 5.27 31.09
N ALA A 17 10.79 5.73 30.23
CA ALA A 17 9.45 6.12 30.61
C ALA A 17 8.60 4.88 30.97
N PRO A 18 7.74 4.93 32.00
CA PRO A 18 6.93 3.79 32.45
C PRO A 18 5.70 3.61 31.52
N ILE A 19 5.94 3.44 30.23
CA ILE A 19 4.90 3.25 29.20
C ILE A 19 5.06 1.84 28.64
N LYS A 20 3.95 1.08 28.56
CA LYS A 20 3.97 -0.27 28.00
C LYS A 20 4.35 -0.18 26.51
N ARG A 21 5.43 -0.86 26.11
CA ARG A 21 5.97 -0.86 24.72
C ARG A 21 4.91 -1.20 23.66
N SER A 22 3.92 -2.03 24.02
CA SER A 22 2.79 -2.38 23.16
C SER A 22 1.87 -1.20 22.81
N GLU A 23 1.68 -0.24 23.72
CA GLU A 23 0.81 0.93 23.50
C GLU A 23 1.46 1.93 22.53
N ILE A 24 2.79 2.06 22.58
CA ILE A 24 3.56 2.89 21.64
C ILE A 24 3.46 2.31 20.22
N VAL A 25 3.61 0.99 20.07
CA VAL A 25 3.49 0.32 18.77
C VAL A 25 2.07 0.45 18.22
N PHE A 26 1.06 0.22 19.06
CA PHE A 26 -0.33 0.34 18.64
C PHE A 26 -0.68 1.78 18.20
N GLY A 27 -0.22 2.80 18.93
CA GLY A 27 -0.39 4.20 18.54
C GLY A 27 0.31 4.54 17.22
N LYS A 28 1.51 3.99 16.97
CA LYS A 28 2.21 4.15 15.68
C LYS A 28 1.48 3.43 14.54
N LEU A 29 0.97 2.23 14.75
CA LEU A 29 0.20 1.51 13.75
C LEU A 29 -1.13 2.21 13.44
N LEU A 30 -1.81 2.75 14.44
CA LEU A 30 -3.07 3.47 14.27
C LEU A 30 -2.88 4.79 13.52
N SER A 31 -1.81 5.53 13.84
CA SER A 31 -1.45 6.75 13.08
C SER A 31 -1.07 6.44 11.63
N LEU A 32 -0.32 5.35 11.39
CA LEU A 32 -0.03 4.86 10.03
C LEU A 32 -1.30 4.46 9.29
N ALA A 33 -2.26 3.80 9.95
CA ALA A 33 -3.54 3.43 9.36
C ALA A 33 -4.35 4.66 8.95
N ILE A 34 -4.49 5.66 9.83
CA ILE A 34 -5.20 6.91 9.50
C ILE A 34 -4.53 7.62 8.32
N LEU A 35 -3.21 7.74 8.34
CA LEU A 35 -2.47 8.37 7.26
C LEU A 35 -2.69 7.63 5.92
N SER A 36 -2.61 6.30 5.95
CA SER A 36 -2.85 5.47 4.76
C SER A 36 -4.25 5.62 4.20
N SER A 37 -5.27 5.74 5.06
CA SER A 37 -6.67 5.95 4.65
C SER A 37 -6.86 7.31 3.96
N ILE A 38 -6.26 8.38 4.51
CA ILE A 38 -6.31 9.71 3.91
C ILE A 38 -5.61 9.70 2.54
N SER A 39 -4.40 9.13 2.47
CA SER A 39 -3.67 9.01 1.21
C SER A 39 -4.46 8.22 0.16
N ALA A 40 -5.05 7.09 0.54
CA ALA A 40 -5.89 6.28 -0.35
C ALA A 40 -7.12 7.04 -0.88
N ALA A 41 -7.77 7.83 -0.03
CA ALA A 41 -8.88 8.68 -0.45
C ALA A 41 -8.43 9.73 -1.48
N VAL A 42 -7.29 10.39 -1.24
CA VAL A 42 -6.71 11.36 -2.18
C VAL A 42 -6.38 10.70 -3.53
N TYR A 43 -5.76 9.51 -3.52
CA TYR A 43 -5.45 8.77 -4.75
C TYR A 43 -6.70 8.35 -5.51
N THR A 44 -7.72 7.88 -4.80
CA THR A 44 -9.01 7.50 -5.40
C THR A 44 -9.67 8.70 -6.09
N ILE A 45 -9.76 9.84 -5.40
CA ILE A 45 -10.31 11.08 -5.97
C ILE A 45 -9.48 11.52 -7.19
N SER A 46 -8.15 11.42 -7.09
CA SER A 46 -7.25 11.78 -8.18
C SER A 46 -7.49 10.93 -9.43
N ILE A 47 -7.70 9.62 -9.31
CA ILE A 47 -8.00 8.75 -10.46
C ILE A 47 -9.38 9.09 -11.06
N VAL A 48 -10.40 9.24 -10.21
CA VAL A 48 -11.76 9.55 -10.64
C VAL A 48 -11.84 10.89 -11.36
N VAL A 49 -11.04 11.88 -10.96
CA VAL A 49 -10.97 13.20 -11.61
C VAL A 49 -10.03 13.21 -12.82
N ALA A 50 -8.88 12.53 -12.75
CA ALA A 50 -7.89 12.54 -13.81
C ALA A 50 -8.35 11.80 -15.07
N MET A 51 -9.09 10.68 -14.92
CA MET A 51 -9.55 9.89 -16.06
C MET A 51 -10.42 10.70 -17.03
N PRO A 52 -11.51 11.36 -16.58
CA PRO A 52 -12.29 12.24 -17.45
C PRO A 52 -11.48 13.39 -18.06
N LEU A 53 -10.54 13.99 -17.32
CA LEU A 53 -9.71 15.08 -17.81
C LEU A 53 -8.76 14.65 -18.93
N LEU A 54 -8.15 13.47 -18.81
CA LEU A 54 -7.30 12.89 -19.85
C LEU A 54 -8.08 12.58 -21.13
N MET A 55 -9.33 12.14 -21.00
CA MET A 55 -10.20 11.81 -22.12
C MET A 55 -10.71 13.07 -22.84
N ASN A 56 -11.07 14.11 -22.08
CA ASN A 56 -11.47 15.41 -22.64
C ASN A 56 -10.29 16.17 -23.29
N GLY A 57 -9.05 15.91 -22.85
CA GLY A 57 -7.84 16.50 -23.43
C GLY A 57 -7.32 15.78 -24.68
N ALA A 58 -7.82 14.58 -24.98
CA ALA A 58 -7.45 13.83 -26.19
C ALA A 58 -8.31 14.31 -27.37
N THR A 59 -7.84 15.36 -28.04
CA THR A 59 -8.49 16.07 -29.15
C THR A 59 -8.69 15.28 -30.46
N ASP A 60 -8.57 13.94 -30.44
CA ASP A 60 -8.81 13.10 -31.61
C ASP A 60 -9.96 12.14 -31.27
N GLY A 61 -11.11 12.32 -31.94
CA GLY A 61 -12.45 11.83 -31.59
C GLY A 61 -12.66 10.30 -31.53
N ALA A 62 -11.64 9.52 -31.20
CA ALA A 62 -11.71 8.09 -30.93
C ALA A 62 -12.09 7.75 -29.47
N LEU A 63 -12.02 8.72 -28.53
CA LEU A 63 -12.29 8.50 -27.11
C LEU A 63 -13.64 9.07 -26.62
N ASP A 64 -14.38 9.78 -27.48
CA ASP A 64 -15.68 10.40 -27.15
C ASP A 64 -16.80 9.37 -26.87
N GLN A 65 -16.54 8.09 -27.15
CA GLN A 65 -17.49 6.99 -26.90
C GLN A 65 -17.19 6.19 -25.63
N ILE A 66 -16.06 6.43 -24.96
CA ILE A 66 -15.79 5.79 -23.68
C ILE A 66 -16.42 6.68 -22.61
N ASN A 67 -17.71 6.50 -22.36
CA ASN A 67 -18.31 6.97 -21.11
C ASN A 67 -17.81 6.07 -19.98
N LEU A 68 -16.59 6.32 -19.48
CA LEU A 68 -16.13 5.80 -18.19
C LEU A 68 -16.88 6.54 -17.07
N ALA A 69 -18.20 6.38 -17.06
CA ALA A 69 -19.03 6.73 -15.92
C ALA A 69 -18.77 5.65 -14.87
N PHE A 70 -17.80 5.90 -13.99
CA PHE A 70 -17.59 5.03 -12.84
C PHE A 70 -18.90 4.88 -12.08
N THR A 71 -19.37 3.64 -11.96
CA THR A 71 -20.51 3.31 -11.13
C THR A 71 -20.13 3.59 -9.67
N PRO A 72 -21.04 4.07 -8.80
CA PRO A 72 -20.74 4.27 -7.37
C PRO A 72 -20.14 3.03 -6.69
N LEU A 73 -20.50 1.83 -7.17
CA LEU A 73 -19.93 0.56 -6.74
C LEU A 73 -18.44 0.41 -7.09
N GLU A 74 -18.02 0.81 -8.28
CA GLU A 74 -16.62 0.72 -8.75
C GLU A 74 -15.74 1.71 -8.00
N ILE A 75 -16.26 2.91 -7.71
CA ILE A 75 -15.57 3.90 -6.86
C ILE A 75 -15.34 3.33 -5.45
N LEU A 76 -16.35 2.66 -4.89
CA LEU A 76 -16.23 2.03 -3.57
C LEU A 76 -15.23 0.87 -3.58
N GLN A 77 -15.26 0.02 -4.61
CA GLN A 77 -14.30 -1.07 -4.77
C GLN A 77 -12.87 -0.54 -4.91
N LEU A 78 -12.67 0.48 -5.75
CA LEU A 78 -11.38 1.16 -5.91
C LEU A 78 -10.87 1.71 -4.59
N LEU A 79 -11.74 2.40 -3.83
CA LEU A 79 -11.38 2.98 -2.54
C LEU A 79 -10.92 1.91 -1.53
N ILE A 80 -11.64 0.80 -1.43
CA ILE A 80 -11.29 -0.29 -0.51
C ILE A 80 -9.95 -0.93 -0.89
N ILE A 81 -9.73 -1.20 -2.18
CA ILE A 81 -8.46 -1.74 -2.67
C ILE A 81 -7.32 -0.76 -2.36
N MET A 82 -7.53 0.54 -2.63
CA MET A 82 -6.53 1.58 -2.38
C MET A 82 -6.14 1.67 -0.91
N ILE A 83 -7.11 1.64 0.01
CA ILE A 83 -6.81 1.67 1.45
C ILE A 83 -5.90 0.50 1.84
N LEU A 84 -6.21 -0.72 1.39
CA LEU A 84 -5.43 -1.91 1.73
C LEU A 84 -4.03 -1.88 1.13
N VAL A 85 -3.89 -1.44 -0.13
CA VAL A 85 -2.62 -1.38 -0.83
C VAL A 85 -1.71 -0.32 -0.23
N VAL A 86 -2.24 0.89 0.01
CA VAL A 86 -1.48 1.98 0.64
C VAL A 86 -1.07 1.58 2.05
N TYR A 87 -1.95 0.94 2.82
CA TYR A 87 -1.61 0.42 4.14
C TYR A 87 -0.48 -0.61 4.09
N LEU A 88 -0.56 -1.60 3.18
CA LEU A 88 0.48 -2.60 2.99
C LEU A 88 1.83 -1.94 2.62
N TYR A 89 1.80 -0.95 1.73
CA TYR A 89 3.01 -0.23 1.31
C TYR A 89 3.66 0.52 2.47
N VAL A 90 2.85 1.25 3.23
CA VAL A 90 3.29 1.98 4.44
C VAL A 90 3.83 1.02 5.48
N ALA A 91 3.22 -0.16 5.67
CA ALA A 91 3.69 -1.19 6.58
C ALA A 91 5.04 -1.77 6.14
N LEU A 92 5.23 -2.09 4.86
CA LEU A 92 6.52 -2.56 4.34
C LEU A 92 7.64 -1.53 4.54
N VAL A 93 7.37 -0.26 4.22
CA VAL A 93 8.33 0.83 4.45
C VAL A 93 8.64 1.00 5.94
N ALA A 94 7.62 0.91 6.80
CA ALA A 94 7.80 0.98 8.25
C ALA A 94 8.66 -0.18 8.77
N MET A 95 8.47 -1.40 8.27
CA MET A 95 9.28 -2.56 8.64
C MET A 95 10.77 -2.36 8.31
N VAL A 96 11.06 -1.84 7.11
CA VAL A 96 12.43 -1.50 6.71
C VAL A 96 13.00 -0.38 7.58
N ALA A 97 12.19 0.64 7.87
CA ALA A 97 12.58 1.77 8.71
C ALA A 97 12.90 1.38 10.16
N VAL A 98 12.32 0.29 10.69
CA VAL A 98 12.65 -0.26 12.01
C VAL A 98 14.07 -0.82 12.04
N VAL A 99 14.48 -1.50 10.96
CA VAL A 99 15.80 -2.14 10.85
C VAL A 99 16.89 -1.13 10.53
N ALA A 100 16.60 -0.12 9.70
CA ALA A 100 17.55 0.92 9.31
C ALA A 100 18.05 1.76 10.50
N LYS A 101 19.32 2.18 10.48
CA LYS A 101 19.91 3.04 11.52
C LYS A 101 19.70 4.51 11.20
N THR A 102 19.74 4.87 9.92
CA THR A 102 19.60 6.25 9.44
C THR A 102 18.45 6.42 8.45
N SER A 103 17.91 7.63 8.36
CA SER A 103 16.82 7.96 7.44
C SER A 103 17.24 7.79 5.96
N LYS A 104 18.54 7.96 5.69
CA LYS A 104 19.15 7.69 4.39
C LYS A 104 19.22 6.19 4.09
N GLU A 105 19.67 5.36 5.04
CA GLU A 105 19.67 3.89 4.89
C GLU A 105 18.27 3.33 4.67
N ALA A 106 17.27 3.82 5.42
CA ALA A 106 15.88 3.40 5.24
C ALA A 106 15.42 3.64 3.79
N SER A 107 15.73 4.81 3.24
CA SER A 107 15.37 5.15 1.86
C SER A 107 16.09 4.26 0.85
N THR A 108 17.37 3.96 1.05
CA THR A 108 18.14 3.04 0.20
C THR A 108 17.61 1.60 0.28
N TYR A 109 17.20 1.11 1.45
CA TYR A 109 16.66 -0.24 1.60
C TYR A 109 15.24 -0.41 1.07
N VAL A 110 14.47 0.67 0.95
CA VAL A 110 13.14 0.63 0.31
C VAL A 110 13.27 0.57 -1.23
N MET A 111 14.39 1.03 -1.81
CA MET A 111 14.58 1.08 -3.27
C MET A 111 14.43 -0.28 -3.97
N PRO A 112 15.03 -1.40 -3.50
CA PRO A 112 14.81 -2.72 -4.11
C PRO A 112 13.33 -3.15 -4.08
N ILE A 113 12.60 -2.79 -3.02
CA ILE A 113 11.18 -3.10 -2.88
C ILE A 113 10.39 -2.34 -3.95
N TYR A 114 10.69 -1.05 -4.19
CA TYR A 114 10.09 -0.29 -5.28
C TYR A 114 10.33 -0.95 -6.65
N ILE A 115 11.54 -1.44 -6.92
CA ILE A 115 11.87 -2.08 -8.20
C ILE A 115 11.02 -3.34 -8.41
N VAL A 116 10.91 -4.20 -7.38
CA VAL A 116 10.08 -5.42 -7.46
C VAL A 116 8.61 -5.08 -7.69
N VAL A 117 8.10 -4.06 -6.99
CA VAL A 117 6.72 -3.59 -7.15
C VAL A 117 6.47 -3.08 -8.57
N MET A 118 7.39 -2.25 -9.08
CA MET A 118 7.29 -1.68 -10.42
C MET A 118 7.32 -2.78 -11.50
N LEU A 119 8.19 -3.77 -11.37
CA LEU A 119 8.25 -4.91 -12.29
C LEU A 119 6.94 -5.71 -12.26
N GLY A 120 6.37 -5.96 -11.08
CA GLY A 120 5.06 -6.60 -10.94
C GLY A 120 3.96 -5.83 -11.65
N SER A 121 3.94 -4.50 -11.51
CA SER A 121 2.96 -3.64 -12.19
C SER A 121 3.14 -3.59 -13.71
N ILE A 122 4.37 -3.65 -14.24
CA ILE A 122 4.59 -3.69 -15.70
C ILE A 122 4.11 -5.02 -16.30
N MET A 123 4.24 -6.12 -15.56
CA MET A 123 3.76 -7.42 -16.03
C MET A 123 2.23 -7.47 -16.23
N THR A 124 1.45 -6.56 -15.63
CA THR A 124 0.00 -6.51 -15.87
C THR A 124 -0.34 -5.98 -17.26
N TYR A 125 0.48 -5.09 -17.83
CA TYR A 125 0.32 -4.62 -19.21
C TYR A 125 0.54 -5.72 -20.25
N MET A 126 1.38 -6.71 -19.95
CA MET A 126 1.64 -7.86 -20.84
C MET A 126 0.58 -8.96 -20.73
N GLY A 127 -0.25 -8.95 -19.67
CA GLY A 127 -1.16 -10.04 -19.32
C GLY A 127 -2.61 -9.86 -19.77
N SER A 128 -2.89 -9.05 -20.79
CA SER A 128 -4.23 -8.62 -21.25
C SER A 128 -5.11 -9.72 -21.90
N GLY A 129 -4.99 -10.97 -21.45
CA GLY A 129 -5.86 -12.07 -21.86
C GLY A 129 -6.03 -13.08 -20.74
N GLN A 130 -7.19 -13.04 -20.07
CA GLN A 130 -7.64 -14.01 -19.06
C GLN A 130 -6.77 -14.03 -17.79
N SER A 131 -7.04 -13.12 -16.85
CA SER A 131 -6.46 -13.20 -15.50
C SER A 131 -6.99 -14.44 -14.77
N LYS A 132 -6.21 -15.53 -14.82
CA LYS A 132 -6.43 -16.72 -13.98
C LYS A 132 -6.45 -16.29 -12.52
N LEU A 133 -7.32 -16.93 -11.72
CA LEU A 133 -7.46 -16.69 -10.28
C LEU A 133 -6.13 -16.80 -9.51
N GLU A 134 -5.18 -17.57 -10.04
CA GLU A 134 -3.84 -17.78 -9.49
C GLU A 134 -3.03 -16.49 -9.36
N TYR A 135 -3.22 -15.52 -10.25
CA TYR A 135 -2.49 -14.25 -10.21
C TYR A 135 -2.93 -13.33 -9.06
N PHE A 136 -4.13 -13.55 -8.52
CA PHE A 136 -4.64 -12.78 -7.40
C PHE A 136 -4.04 -13.18 -6.04
N LEU A 137 -3.23 -14.24 -6.01
CA LEU A 137 -2.50 -14.68 -4.80
C LEU A 137 -1.28 -13.82 -4.46
N ILE A 138 -0.75 -13.05 -5.43
CA ILE A 138 0.45 -12.22 -5.22
C ILE A 138 0.00 -10.80 -4.84
N PRO A 139 0.21 -10.32 -3.59
CA PRO A 139 -0.41 -9.10 -3.03
C PRO A 139 -0.08 -7.77 -3.72
N ILE A 140 0.99 -7.75 -4.52
CA ILE A 140 1.40 -6.55 -5.26
C ILE A 140 0.86 -6.62 -6.69
N TYR A 141 0.92 -7.80 -7.30
CA TYR A 141 0.42 -8.04 -8.65
C TYR A 141 -1.11 -8.00 -8.71
N ASN A 142 -1.77 -8.64 -7.74
CA ASN A 142 -3.23 -8.72 -7.64
C ASN A 142 -3.90 -7.34 -7.60
N SER A 143 -3.24 -6.36 -6.99
CA SER A 143 -3.74 -5.01 -6.75
C SER A 143 -3.63 -4.18 -8.03
N ALA A 144 -2.54 -4.33 -8.78
CA ALA A 144 -2.38 -3.73 -10.10
C ALA A 144 -3.38 -4.32 -11.12
N VAL A 145 -3.58 -5.64 -11.12
CA VAL A 145 -4.59 -6.31 -11.97
C VAL A 145 -6.01 -5.89 -11.58
N CYS A 146 -6.34 -5.87 -10.29
CA CYS A 146 -7.65 -5.40 -9.83
C CYS A 146 -7.92 -3.96 -10.22
N MET A 147 -6.92 -3.08 -10.10
CA MET A 147 -7.07 -1.69 -10.52
C MET A 147 -7.34 -1.59 -12.02
N GLN A 148 -6.63 -2.38 -12.85
CA GLN A 148 -6.91 -2.44 -14.28
C GLN A 148 -8.33 -2.96 -14.57
N ASN A 149 -8.78 -4.03 -13.91
CA ASN A 149 -10.12 -4.60 -14.11
C ASN A 149 -11.24 -3.66 -13.64
N VAL A 150 -11.02 -2.88 -12.57
CA VAL A 150 -11.95 -1.83 -12.13
C VAL A 150 -12.05 -0.72 -13.18
N LEU A 151 -10.94 -0.31 -13.77
CA LEU A 151 -10.94 0.70 -14.84
C LEU A 151 -11.58 0.19 -16.13
N MET A 152 -11.57 -1.12 -16.39
CA MET A 152 -12.22 -1.75 -17.55
C MET A 152 -13.70 -2.12 -17.32
N GLY A 153 -14.20 -2.01 -16.08
CA GLY A 153 -15.56 -2.43 -15.70
C GLY A 153 -15.78 -3.95 -15.66
N GLU A 154 -14.71 -4.76 -15.73
CA GLU A 154 -14.76 -6.23 -15.80
C GLU A 154 -14.48 -6.92 -14.46
N LEU A 155 -14.44 -6.16 -13.35
CA LEU A 155 -14.09 -6.71 -12.04
C LEU A 155 -15.18 -7.67 -11.53
N THR A 156 -14.84 -8.95 -11.41
CA THR A 156 -15.71 -9.95 -10.78
C THR A 156 -15.62 -9.87 -9.25
N PHE A 157 -16.75 -10.02 -8.53
CA PHE A 157 -16.78 -10.06 -7.06
C PHE A 157 -15.82 -11.09 -6.43
N ALA A 158 -15.59 -12.21 -7.11
CA ALA A 158 -14.62 -13.23 -6.68
C ALA A 158 -13.16 -12.72 -6.72
N GLN A 159 -12.79 -11.98 -7.76
CA GLN A 159 -11.46 -11.36 -7.89
C GLN A 159 -11.28 -10.27 -6.83
N PHE A 160 -12.31 -9.45 -6.62
CA PHE A 160 -12.33 -8.43 -5.56
C PHE A 160 -12.11 -9.03 -4.16
N GLY A 161 -12.88 -10.07 -3.82
CA GLY A 161 -12.77 -10.74 -2.53
C GLY A 161 -11.41 -11.40 -2.30
N LEU A 162 -10.85 -12.04 -3.33
CA LEU A 162 -9.51 -12.64 -3.26
C LEU A 162 -8.41 -11.60 -3.08
N THR A 163 -8.47 -10.47 -3.80
CA THR A 163 -7.51 -9.37 -3.63
C THR A 163 -7.57 -8.78 -2.23
N ILE A 164 -8.77 -8.50 -1.73
CA ILE A 164 -8.93 -8.00 -0.36
C ILE A 164 -8.38 -9.01 0.65
N GLY A 165 -8.76 -10.28 0.52
CA GLY A 165 -8.35 -11.33 1.46
C GLY A 165 -6.83 -11.50 1.50
N THR A 166 -6.20 -11.63 0.35
CA THR A 166 -4.75 -11.84 0.22
C THR A 166 -3.96 -10.61 0.67
N THR A 167 -4.36 -9.41 0.24
CA THR A 167 -3.69 -8.15 0.64
C THR A 167 -3.88 -7.87 2.13
N ALA A 168 -5.07 -8.11 2.69
CA ALA A 168 -5.31 -7.96 4.12
C ALA A 168 -4.52 -8.98 4.97
N LEU A 169 -4.44 -10.24 4.52
CA LEU A 169 -3.64 -11.27 5.19
C LEU A 169 -2.17 -10.88 5.23
N VAL A 170 -1.60 -10.46 4.10
CA VAL A 170 -0.19 -10.07 4.05
C VAL A 170 0.05 -8.78 4.84
N ALA A 171 -0.85 -7.81 4.78
CA ALA A 171 -0.75 -6.62 5.61
C ALA A 171 -0.77 -6.95 7.11
N ALA A 172 -1.64 -7.87 7.55
CA ALA A 172 -1.68 -8.34 8.93
C ALA A 172 -0.40 -9.07 9.34
N LEU A 173 0.16 -9.90 8.45
CA LEU A 173 1.44 -10.58 8.70
C LEU A 173 2.59 -9.58 8.85
N VAL A 174 2.70 -8.59 7.95
CA VAL A 174 3.73 -7.54 8.03
C VAL A 174 3.57 -6.73 9.32
N THR A 175 2.36 -6.33 9.68
CA THR A 175 2.09 -5.62 10.93
C THR A 175 2.43 -6.45 12.18
N GLY A 176 2.16 -7.76 12.14
CA GLY A 176 2.60 -8.69 13.18
C GLY A 176 4.12 -8.78 13.31
N LEU A 177 4.83 -8.83 12.18
CA LEU A 177 6.29 -8.83 12.14
C LEU A 177 6.88 -7.52 12.69
N ILE A 178 6.30 -6.38 12.36
CA ILE A 178 6.69 -5.07 12.92
C ILE A 178 6.53 -5.09 14.44
N THR A 179 5.39 -5.56 14.94
CA THR A 179 5.11 -5.62 16.38
C THR A 179 6.13 -6.51 17.11
N LYS A 180 6.47 -7.67 16.51
CA LYS A 180 7.50 -8.57 17.03
C LYS A 180 8.90 -7.95 16.96
N ALA A 181 9.22 -7.22 15.90
CA ALA A 181 10.51 -6.54 15.74
C ALA A 181 10.70 -5.42 16.77
N PHE A 182 9.67 -4.64 17.08
CA PHE A 182 9.69 -3.63 18.13
C PHE A 182 9.82 -4.22 19.55
N ASN A 183 9.28 -5.42 19.77
CA ASN A 183 9.39 -6.11 21.06
C ASN A 183 10.73 -6.85 21.24
N SER A 184 11.50 -7.03 20.16
CA SER A 184 12.81 -7.66 20.20
C SER A 184 13.90 -6.64 20.52
N GLU A 185 14.42 -6.69 21.75
CA GLU A 185 15.50 -5.81 22.21
C GLU A 185 16.75 -5.89 21.31
N LYS A 186 17.00 -7.04 20.68
CA LYS A 186 18.17 -7.24 19.81
C LYS A 186 18.16 -6.40 18.54
N ILE A 187 17.00 -6.10 17.95
CA ILE A 187 16.92 -5.29 16.71
C ILE A 187 17.00 -3.80 17.05
N MET A 188 16.54 -3.44 18.24
CA MET A 188 16.54 -2.06 18.71
C MET A 188 17.87 -1.62 19.32
N PHE A 189 18.62 -2.54 19.95
CA PHE A 189 19.96 -2.28 20.51
C PHE A 189 21.10 -2.47 19.51
N ASN A 190 20.93 -3.25 18.45
CA ASN A 190 21.99 -3.51 17.47
C ASN A 190 21.96 -2.53 16.28
N ALA A 191 21.12 -1.50 16.37
CA ALA A 191 20.95 -0.46 15.37
C ALA A 191 21.58 0.86 15.83
#